data_AF-F8AHX1-F1
#
_entry.id   AF-F8AHX1-F1
#
_cell.length_a   1.000
_cell.length_b   1.000
_cell.length_c   1.000
_cell.angle_alpha   90.00
_cell.angle_beta   90.00
_cell.angle_gamma   90.00
#
_symmetry.space_group_name_H-M   'P 1'
#
loop_
_entity.id
_entity.type
_entity.pdbx_description
1 polymer ?
#
loop_
_entity_poly.entity_id
_entity_poly.type
_entity_poly.pdbx_seq_one_letter_code
_entity_poly.pdbx_strand_id
1 'polypeptide(L)'
;MAHLSFYFTAEEEGFPVLITADEPIFLTDEPVPVQEFMEVLKMLAELKAPGNFFRLKIVGNGGHVTIKLPDDRDFQVPIREFTKNIQRTIENISSIMQKKPVKVEHLRFRLLRPGEFWNESDESYLNEYDVEIYGDIYILNATINLKNYIDDLKKLKEFIEKEKLPKEEWRVVWDTAQLKPGLEKALSILVRLASPTRPPFVRFTLGTYDPLEIIYVSSIGGMVVLFFVAWAKITVKVSKGVLLKALDEAIINAERELERLKA
;
A
#
# COMPACT_ATOMS: atom_id res chain seq x y z
N MET A 1 7.83 -13.40 7.73
CA MET A 1 8.00 -11.93 7.75
C MET A 1 6.88 -11.35 8.59
N ALA A 2 7.19 -10.53 9.58
CA ALA A 2 6.20 -9.82 10.39
C ALA A 2 6.78 -8.45 10.75
N HIS A 3 6.11 -7.36 10.37
CA HIS A 3 6.55 -6.02 10.73
C HIS A 3 5.36 -5.09 10.96
N LEU A 4 5.57 -4.10 11.83
CA LEU A 4 4.56 -3.10 12.14
C LEU A 4 4.54 -2.01 11.05
N SER A 5 3.35 -1.53 10.74
CA SER A 5 3.07 -0.44 9.81
C SER A 5 1.90 0.39 10.34
N PHE A 6 1.59 1.49 9.66
CA PHE A 6 0.45 2.34 9.95
C PHE A 6 -0.34 2.62 8.67
N TYR A 7 -1.65 2.38 8.68
CA TYR A 7 -2.56 2.78 7.62
C TYR A 7 -3.18 4.13 7.95
N PHE A 8 -2.80 5.17 7.23
CA PHE A 8 -3.32 6.51 7.46
C PHE A 8 -4.71 6.69 6.84
N THR A 9 -5.67 7.10 7.65
CA THR A 9 -7.02 7.52 7.19
C THR A 9 -7.18 9.04 7.21
N ALA A 10 -6.33 9.77 7.94
CA ALA A 10 -6.17 11.21 7.80
C ALA A 10 -4.71 11.65 8.03
N GLU A 11 -4.42 12.96 8.05
CA GLU A 11 -3.04 13.47 8.15
C GLU A 11 -2.34 13.06 9.47
N GLU A 12 -3.07 12.91 10.58
CA GLU A 12 -2.51 12.63 11.92
C GLU A 12 -3.13 11.41 12.62
N GLU A 13 -3.96 10.63 11.91
CA GLU A 13 -4.68 9.47 12.46
C GLU A 13 -4.77 8.32 11.46
N GLY A 14 -5.01 7.13 11.99
CA GLY A 14 -5.13 5.92 11.21
C GLY A 14 -5.03 4.67 12.07
N PHE A 15 -4.78 3.53 11.44
CA PHE A 15 -4.77 2.24 12.12
C PHE A 15 -3.36 1.66 12.19
N PRO A 16 -2.92 1.17 13.36
CA PRO A 16 -1.76 0.32 13.45
C PRO A 16 -2.03 -1.02 12.74
N VAL A 17 -1.09 -1.47 11.92
CA VAL A 17 -1.21 -2.68 11.11
C VAL A 17 0.01 -3.58 11.32
N LEU A 18 -0.20 -4.87 11.55
CA LEU A 18 0.84 -5.88 11.45
C LEU A 18 0.82 -6.49 10.05
N ILE A 19 1.87 -6.27 9.26
CA ILE A 19 2.02 -6.88 7.93
C ILE A 19 2.75 -8.21 8.09
N THR A 20 2.09 -9.29 7.68
CA THR A 20 2.63 -10.66 7.68
C THR A 20 2.98 -11.13 6.27
N ALA A 21 3.41 -12.39 6.12
CA ALA A 21 3.62 -12.99 4.81
C ALA A 21 2.31 -13.21 4.04
N ASP A 22 1.24 -13.50 4.76
CA ASP A 22 -0.04 -13.89 4.18
C ASP A 22 -0.94 -12.67 3.99
N GLU A 23 -1.00 -11.81 5.02
CA GLU A 23 -1.93 -10.69 5.10
C GLU A 23 -1.50 -9.54 6.04
N PRO A 24 -2.01 -8.33 5.82
CA PRO A 24 -2.06 -7.28 6.83
C PRO A 24 -3.15 -7.56 7.88
N ILE A 25 -2.90 -7.16 9.12
CA ILE A 25 -3.81 -7.36 10.26
C ILE A 25 -3.94 -6.04 11.00
N PHE A 26 -5.17 -5.51 11.06
CA PHE A 26 -5.50 -4.31 11.82
C PHE A 26 -5.48 -4.60 13.32
N LEU A 27 -4.81 -3.74 14.08
CA LEU A 27 -4.54 -3.99 15.51
C LEU A 27 -5.54 -3.28 16.43
N THR A 28 -6.33 -2.37 15.88
CA THR A 28 -7.36 -1.60 16.59
C THR A 28 -8.65 -1.59 15.78
N ASP A 29 -9.79 -1.49 16.47
CA ASP A 29 -11.11 -1.35 15.81
C ASP A 29 -11.39 0.12 15.43
N GLU A 30 -10.74 1.05 16.13
CA GLU A 30 -10.86 2.50 15.91
C GLU A 30 -9.50 3.09 15.51
N PRO A 31 -9.48 4.16 14.70
CA PRO A 31 -8.23 4.85 14.37
C PRO A 31 -7.63 5.49 15.62
N VAL A 32 -6.30 5.52 15.67
CA VAL A 32 -5.51 6.12 16.74
C VAL A 32 -4.65 7.27 16.20
N PRO A 33 -4.23 8.22 17.04
CA PRO A 33 -3.25 9.22 16.65
C PRO A 33 -1.92 8.60 16.22
N VAL A 34 -1.34 9.07 15.12
CA VAL A 34 -0.03 8.61 14.62
C VAL A 34 1.06 8.74 15.70
N GLN A 35 0.99 9.80 16.50
CA GLN A 35 1.95 10.05 17.57
C GLN A 35 1.91 8.98 18.66
N GLU A 36 0.73 8.47 19.02
CA GLU A 36 0.56 7.39 20.00
C GLU A 36 1.25 6.12 19.51
N PHE A 37 1.03 5.76 18.23
CA PHE A 37 1.71 4.63 17.61
C PHE A 37 3.23 4.82 17.55
N MET A 38 3.70 6.02 17.21
CA MET A 38 5.13 6.35 17.17
C MET A 38 5.82 6.24 18.53
N GLU A 39 5.12 6.58 19.62
CA GLU A 39 5.63 6.39 20.99
C GLU A 39 5.78 4.92 21.34
N VAL A 40 4.81 4.09 20.97
CA VAL A 40 4.90 2.63 21.11
C VAL A 40 6.07 2.07 20.31
N LEU A 41 6.25 2.48 19.05
CA LEU A 41 7.39 2.04 18.23
C LEU A 41 8.74 2.41 18.88
N LYS A 42 8.87 3.62 19.45
CA LYS A 42 10.09 4.03 20.17
C LYS A 42 10.35 3.17 21.40
N MET A 43 9.32 2.87 22.19
CA MET A 43 9.45 1.96 23.34
C MET A 43 9.89 0.56 22.92
N LEU A 44 9.35 0.05 21.81
CA LEU A 44 9.71 -1.26 21.24
C LEU A 44 11.13 -1.26 20.67
N ALA A 45 11.58 -0.16 20.05
CA ALA A 45 12.94 -0.04 19.50
C ALA A 45 14.01 -0.14 20.60
N GLU A 46 13.73 0.41 21.78
CA GLU A 46 14.62 0.35 22.94
C GLU A 46 14.57 -1.00 23.68
N LEU A 47 13.76 -1.96 23.20
CA LEU A 47 13.49 -3.26 23.84
C LEU A 47 13.05 -3.14 25.31
N LYS A 48 12.52 -1.97 25.70
CA LYS A 48 12.26 -1.64 27.10
C LYS A 48 11.02 -2.31 27.71
N ALA A 49 10.22 -3.04 26.93
CA ALA A 49 9.13 -3.82 27.50
C ALA A 49 8.64 -4.93 26.57
N PRO A 50 8.72 -6.21 27.01
CA PRO A 50 7.61 -7.12 26.78
C PRO A 50 6.33 -6.45 27.27
N GLY A 51 5.28 -6.40 26.45
CA GLY A 51 4.10 -5.62 26.79
C GLY A 51 2.92 -5.88 25.87
N ASN A 52 1.77 -5.34 26.28
CA ASN A 52 0.55 -5.37 25.48
C ASN A 52 0.40 -4.02 24.77
N PHE A 53 0.38 -4.03 23.44
CA PHE A 53 0.29 -2.82 22.62
C PHE A 53 -0.71 -3.07 21.50
N PHE A 54 -1.79 -2.28 21.42
CA PHE A 54 -2.80 -2.44 20.37
C PHE A 54 -3.22 -3.92 20.19
N ARG A 55 -3.58 -4.57 21.29
CA ARG A 55 -3.95 -6.01 21.36
C ARG A 55 -2.84 -7.02 21.04
N LEU A 56 -1.65 -6.58 20.62
CA LEU A 56 -0.48 -7.42 20.48
C LEU A 56 0.17 -7.66 21.84
N LYS A 57 0.52 -8.91 22.13
CA LYS A 57 1.43 -9.23 23.22
C LYS A 57 2.82 -9.51 22.67
N ILE A 58 3.78 -8.66 23.03
CA ILE A 58 5.17 -8.77 22.59
C ILE A 58 5.99 -9.36 23.73
N VAL A 59 6.73 -10.46 23.46
CA VAL A 59 7.55 -11.16 24.46
C VAL A 59 8.96 -11.39 23.91
N GLY A 60 9.98 -10.92 24.61
CA GLY A 60 11.37 -11.19 24.27
C GLY A 60 11.86 -12.49 24.91
N ASN A 61 12.30 -13.45 24.09
CA ASN A 61 12.82 -14.76 24.53
C ASN A 61 14.08 -15.14 23.76
N GLY A 62 15.20 -15.36 24.46
CA GLY A 62 16.35 -16.13 23.95
C GLY A 62 16.82 -15.79 22.52
N GLY A 63 16.96 -14.50 22.19
CA GLY A 63 17.41 -14.04 20.86
C GLY A 63 16.31 -13.67 19.87
N HIS A 64 15.04 -13.94 20.20
CA HIS A 64 13.87 -13.66 19.37
C HIS A 64 12.84 -12.80 20.12
N VAL A 65 12.00 -12.12 19.37
CA VAL A 65 10.77 -11.48 19.82
C VAL A 65 9.60 -12.29 19.30
N THR A 66 8.70 -12.67 20.19
CA THR A 66 7.42 -13.30 19.85
C THR A 66 6.34 -12.22 19.88
N ILE A 67 5.63 -12.05 18.75
CA ILE A 67 4.43 -11.21 18.63
C ILE A 67 3.24 -12.16 18.66
N LYS A 68 2.39 -12.05 19.69
CA LYS A 68 1.17 -12.84 19.82
C LYS A 68 -0.04 -11.99 19.50
N LEU A 69 -0.91 -12.51 18.64
CA LEU A 69 -2.20 -11.93 18.32
C LEU A 69 -3.29 -12.42 19.29
N PRO A 70 -4.44 -11.73 19.36
CA PRO A 70 -5.59 -12.16 20.18
C PRO A 70 -6.21 -13.50 19.74
N ASP A 71 -6.00 -13.90 18.49
CA ASP A 71 -6.50 -15.14 17.90
C ASP A 71 -5.51 -16.33 18.07
N ASP A 72 -4.60 -16.22 19.04
CA ASP A 72 -3.55 -17.19 19.37
C ASP A 72 -2.50 -17.44 18.28
N ARG A 73 -2.50 -16.68 17.18
CA ARG A 73 -1.41 -16.70 16.21
C ARG A 73 -0.15 -16.06 16.80
N ASP A 74 0.98 -16.74 16.62
CA ASP A 74 2.28 -16.32 17.13
C ASP A 74 3.28 -16.12 15.97
N PHE A 75 3.99 -15.00 15.97
CA PHE A 75 5.09 -14.72 15.03
C PHE A 75 6.39 -14.56 15.79
N GLN A 76 7.40 -15.36 15.42
CA GLN A 76 8.75 -15.23 15.96
C GLN A 76 9.65 -14.48 14.98
N VAL A 77 10.31 -13.43 15.46
CA VAL A 77 11.23 -12.60 14.69
C VAL A 77 12.55 -12.49 15.45
N PRO A 78 13.71 -12.70 14.82
CA PRO A 78 15.01 -12.46 15.46
C PRO A 78 15.09 -11.02 16.00
N ILE A 79 15.62 -10.81 17.22
CA ILE A 79 15.66 -9.47 17.87
C ILE A 79 16.30 -8.42 16.95
N ARG A 80 17.40 -8.76 16.27
CA ARG A 80 18.08 -7.85 15.35
C ARG A 80 17.19 -7.41 14.19
N GLU A 81 16.40 -8.34 13.65
CA GLU A 81 15.47 -8.06 12.56
C GLU A 81 14.27 -7.27 13.08
N PHE A 82 13.75 -7.61 14.26
CA PHE A 82 12.67 -6.88 14.90
C PHE A 82 13.02 -5.41 15.11
N THR A 83 14.15 -5.11 15.77
CA THR A 83 14.60 -3.72 16.01
C THR A 83 14.83 -2.97 14.69
N LYS A 84 15.43 -3.63 13.69
CA LYS A 84 15.62 -3.03 12.36
C LYS A 84 14.28 -2.70 11.69
N ASN A 85 13.31 -3.60 11.77
CA ASN A 85 11.97 -3.39 11.22
C ASN A 85 11.26 -2.23 11.92
N ILE A 86 11.32 -2.13 13.25
CA ILE A 86 10.76 -1.00 14.00
C ILE A 86 11.39 0.33 13.58
N GLN A 87 12.72 0.39 13.46
CA GLN A 87 13.42 1.61 13.01
C GLN A 87 12.97 2.01 11.59
N ARG A 88 12.89 1.04 10.67
CA ARG A 88 12.38 1.26 9.32
C ARG A 88 10.93 1.77 9.32
N THR A 89 10.06 1.23 10.19
CA THR A 89 8.68 1.70 10.33
C THR A 89 8.63 3.16 10.78
N ILE A 90 9.43 3.54 11.78
CA ILE A 90 9.55 4.92 12.28
C ILE A 90 10.00 5.85 11.14
N GLU A 91 11.01 5.46 10.37
CA GLU A 91 11.52 6.22 9.21
C GLU A 91 10.47 6.36 8.11
N ASN A 92 9.72 5.30 7.82
CA ASN A 92 8.65 5.28 6.82
C ASN A 92 7.52 6.24 7.21
N ILE A 93 7.00 6.13 8.44
CA ILE A 93 5.95 7.02 8.97
C ILE A 93 6.42 8.47 8.92
N SER A 94 7.65 8.74 9.38
CA SER A 94 8.24 10.09 9.36
C SER A 94 8.34 10.63 7.93
N SER A 95 8.69 9.79 6.96
CA SER A 95 8.76 10.16 5.56
C SER A 95 7.37 10.51 4.99
N ILE A 96 6.36 9.70 5.31
CA ILE A 96 4.96 9.94 4.89
C ILE A 96 4.46 11.27 5.45
N MET A 97 4.62 11.51 6.75
CA MET A 97 4.21 12.77 7.40
C MET A 97 4.93 14.00 6.80
N GLN A 98 6.19 13.84 6.39
CA GLN A 98 6.97 14.89 5.73
C GLN A 98 6.71 14.98 4.22
N LYS A 99 5.74 14.21 3.69
CA LYS A 99 5.37 14.13 2.26
C LYS A 99 6.57 13.73 1.39
N LYS A 100 7.49 12.94 1.94
CA LYS A 100 8.68 12.39 1.26
C LYS A 100 8.39 10.98 0.72
N PRO A 101 9.04 10.58 -0.38
CA PRO A 101 8.93 9.21 -0.90
C PRO A 101 9.45 8.16 0.08
N VAL A 102 8.67 7.09 0.27
CA VAL A 102 9.09 5.88 0.98
C VAL A 102 9.68 4.90 -0.03
N LYS A 103 10.88 4.38 0.23
CA LYS A 103 11.47 3.32 -0.58
C LYS A 103 10.94 1.97 -0.11
N VAL A 104 10.29 1.23 -1.00
CA VAL A 104 9.78 -0.11 -0.71
C VAL A 104 10.54 -1.17 -1.51
N GLU A 105 10.88 -2.25 -0.83
CA GLU A 105 11.54 -3.45 -1.38
C GLU A 105 10.54 -4.55 -1.70
N HIS A 106 9.37 -4.50 -1.07
CA HIS A 106 8.24 -5.38 -1.31
C HIS A 106 6.99 -4.56 -1.61
N LEU A 107 6.15 -5.07 -2.51
CA LEU A 107 4.85 -4.50 -2.84
C LEU A 107 3.92 -5.63 -3.27
N ARG A 108 2.66 -5.57 -2.86
CA ARG A 108 1.62 -6.54 -3.16
C ARG A 108 0.30 -5.82 -3.37
N PHE A 109 -0.48 -6.34 -4.32
CA PHE A 109 -1.88 -5.97 -4.51
C PHE A 109 -2.69 -7.23 -4.21
N ARG A 110 -3.43 -7.21 -3.10
CA ARG A 110 -4.25 -8.33 -2.66
C ARG A 110 -5.70 -8.03 -2.99
N LEU A 111 -6.33 -8.94 -3.71
CA LEU A 111 -7.77 -8.93 -3.96
C LEU A 111 -8.49 -9.61 -2.79
N LEU A 112 -9.47 -8.94 -2.21
CA LEU A 112 -10.36 -9.43 -1.16
C LEU A 112 -11.73 -9.74 -1.76
N ARG A 113 -12.27 -10.92 -1.44
CA ARG A 113 -13.53 -11.40 -2.03
C ARG A 113 -14.74 -10.81 -1.31
N PRO A 114 -15.83 -10.48 -2.03
CA PRO A 114 -17.13 -10.21 -1.42
C PRO A 114 -17.62 -11.53 -0.78
N GLY A 115 -17.54 -11.60 0.54
CA GLY A 115 -17.84 -12.80 1.34
C GLY A 115 -17.33 -12.67 2.78
N GLU A 116 -16.32 -11.83 3.01
CA GLU A 116 -15.92 -11.44 4.37
C GLU A 116 -16.87 -10.38 4.98
N PHE A 117 -17.64 -9.65 4.16
CA PHE A 117 -18.50 -8.54 4.62
C PHE A 117 -19.92 -8.48 4.01
N TRP A 118 -20.24 -9.25 2.95
CA TRP A 118 -21.52 -9.12 2.22
C TRP A 118 -22.10 -10.48 1.82
N ASN A 119 -23.43 -10.64 1.91
CA ASN A 119 -24.14 -11.84 1.47
C ASN A 119 -24.29 -11.85 -0.07
N GLU A 120 -23.92 -12.97 -0.69
CA GLU A 120 -23.84 -13.21 -2.15
C GLU A 120 -25.19 -13.13 -2.93
N SER A 121 -26.29 -12.65 -2.34
CA SER A 121 -27.63 -12.77 -2.93
C SER A 121 -28.05 -11.67 -3.92
N ASP A 122 -27.25 -10.62 -4.08
CA ASP A 122 -27.65 -9.45 -4.89
C ASP A 122 -26.85 -9.40 -6.20
N GLU A 123 -27.52 -9.69 -7.33
CA GLU A 123 -26.96 -9.74 -8.69
C GLU A 123 -26.17 -8.48 -9.10
N SER A 124 -26.37 -7.35 -8.41
CA SER A 124 -25.65 -6.09 -8.64
C SER A 124 -24.22 -6.05 -8.10
N TYR A 125 -23.82 -6.95 -7.18
CA TYR A 125 -22.52 -6.90 -6.50
C TYR A 125 -21.48 -7.92 -6.99
N LEU A 126 -21.84 -8.78 -7.96
CA LEU A 126 -20.99 -9.89 -8.42
C LEU A 126 -19.61 -9.48 -8.98
N ASN A 127 -19.39 -8.20 -9.28
CA ASN A 127 -18.12 -7.69 -9.82
C ASN A 127 -17.41 -6.68 -8.91
N GLU A 128 -17.91 -6.45 -7.69
CA GLU A 128 -17.30 -5.52 -6.73
C GLU A 128 -16.43 -6.27 -5.73
N TYR A 129 -15.20 -5.81 -5.56
CA TYR A 129 -14.18 -6.42 -4.72
C TYR A 129 -13.44 -5.33 -3.97
N ASP A 130 -12.86 -5.67 -2.82
CA ASP A 130 -11.91 -4.77 -2.18
C ASP A 130 -10.48 -5.17 -2.56
N VAL A 131 -9.59 -4.19 -2.66
CA VAL A 131 -8.16 -4.42 -2.85
C VAL A 131 -7.36 -3.76 -1.75
N GLU A 132 -6.35 -4.48 -1.27
CA GLU A 132 -5.33 -3.94 -0.39
C GLU A 132 -4.03 -3.78 -1.16
N ILE A 133 -3.37 -2.64 -1.01
CA ILE A 133 -2.02 -2.39 -1.51
C ILE A 133 -1.12 -2.20 -0.30
N TYR A 134 -0.13 -3.07 -0.17
CA TYR A 134 0.81 -3.03 0.94
C TYR A 134 2.18 -3.60 0.54
N GLY A 135 3.17 -3.41 1.38
CA GLY A 135 4.55 -3.80 1.17
C GLY A 135 5.32 -3.67 2.48
N ASP A 136 6.37 -2.85 2.48
CA ASP A 136 7.03 -2.40 3.73
C ASP A 136 6.20 -1.35 4.50
N ILE A 137 5.09 -0.91 3.89
CA ILE A 137 4.07 -0.03 4.44
C ILE A 137 2.70 -0.50 3.95
N TYR A 138 1.64 -0.19 4.70
CA TYR A 138 0.27 -0.30 4.24
C TYR A 138 -0.09 0.98 3.48
N ILE A 139 -0.67 0.86 2.29
CA ILE A 139 -0.83 1.98 1.35
C ILE A 139 -2.29 2.31 1.12
N LEU A 140 -3.10 1.32 0.74
CA LEU A 140 -4.47 1.53 0.27
C LEU A 140 -5.35 0.35 0.63
N ASN A 141 -6.59 0.65 1.02
CA ASN A 141 -7.74 -0.24 0.92
C ASN A 141 -8.80 0.48 0.05
N ALA A 142 -9.33 -0.19 -0.96
CA ALA A 142 -10.21 0.42 -1.96
C ALA A 142 -11.20 -0.58 -2.57
N THR A 143 -12.43 -0.15 -2.83
CA THR A 143 -13.43 -0.93 -3.57
C THR A 143 -13.29 -0.72 -5.08
N ILE A 144 -13.28 -1.81 -5.83
CA ILE A 144 -13.03 -1.84 -7.27
C ILE A 144 -14.10 -2.61 -8.02
N ASN A 145 -14.17 -2.36 -9.32
CA ASN A 145 -14.75 -3.30 -10.27
C ASN A 145 -13.68 -4.26 -10.80
N LEU A 146 -13.87 -5.58 -10.63
CA LEU A 146 -12.86 -6.60 -10.94
C LEU A 146 -12.37 -6.56 -12.40
N LYS A 147 -13.28 -6.39 -13.36
CA LYS A 147 -12.92 -6.34 -14.78
C LYS A 147 -12.09 -5.09 -15.08
N ASN A 148 -12.55 -3.93 -14.62
CA ASN A 148 -11.84 -2.67 -14.81
C ASN A 148 -10.47 -2.69 -14.13
N TYR A 149 -10.37 -3.33 -12.96
CA TYR A 149 -9.10 -3.52 -12.24
C TYR A 149 -8.11 -4.34 -13.06
N ILE A 150 -8.51 -5.49 -13.61
CA ILE A 150 -7.65 -6.32 -14.47
C ILE A 150 -7.15 -5.51 -15.68
N ASP A 151 -8.05 -4.78 -16.35
CA ASP A 151 -7.70 -3.97 -17.52
C ASP A 151 -6.71 -2.85 -17.15
N ASP A 152 -6.92 -2.17 -16.03
CA ASP A 152 -6.01 -1.12 -15.56
C ASP A 152 -4.66 -1.67 -15.10
N LEU A 153 -4.62 -2.83 -14.42
CA LEU A 153 -3.37 -3.52 -14.06
C LEU A 153 -2.56 -3.90 -15.31
N LYS A 154 -3.21 -4.43 -16.35
CA LYS A 154 -2.56 -4.78 -17.63
C LYS A 154 -2.00 -3.55 -18.33
N LYS A 155 -2.75 -2.45 -18.37
CA LYS A 155 -2.26 -1.18 -18.92
C LYS A 155 -1.09 -0.61 -18.12
N LEU A 156 -1.15 -0.68 -16.80
CA LEU A 156 -0.06 -0.26 -15.91
C LEU A 156 1.19 -1.11 -16.16
N LYS A 157 1.05 -2.43 -16.22
CA LYS A 157 2.14 -3.34 -16.56
C LYS A 157 2.74 -3.00 -17.93
N GLU A 158 1.92 -2.81 -18.95
CA GLU A 158 2.38 -2.49 -20.31
C GLU A 158 3.16 -1.15 -20.34
N PHE A 159 2.71 -0.15 -19.58
CA PHE A 159 3.44 1.11 -19.42
C PHE A 159 4.80 0.90 -18.74
N ILE A 160 4.86 0.13 -17.65
CA ILE A 160 6.13 -0.10 -16.94
C ILE A 160 7.11 -0.94 -17.77
N GLU A 161 6.63 -1.97 -18.46
CA GLU A 161 7.48 -2.87 -19.25
C GLU A 161 8.00 -2.21 -20.52
N LYS A 162 7.08 -1.62 -21.30
CA LYS A 162 7.28 -1.22 -22.69
C LYS A 162 7.23 0.29 -22.91
N GLU A 163 7.03 1.07 -21.85
CA GLU A 163 6.86 2.53 -21.91
C GLU A 163 5.70 2.97 -22.81
N LYS A 164 4.76 2.06 -23.07
CA LYS A 164 3.62 2.33 -23.94
C LYS A 164 2.58 3.13 -23.18
N LEU A 165 2.23 4.29 -23.71
CA LEU A 165 1.21 5.15 -23.12
C LEU A 165 -0.20 4.57 -23.31
N PRO A 166 -1.11 4.81 -22.36
CA PRO A 166 -2.53 4.50 -22.55
C PRO A 166 -3.09 5.30 -23.73
N LYS A 167 -4.12 4.75 -24.38
CA LYS A 167 -4.78 5.41 -25.52
C LYS A 167 -5.60 6.63 -25.07
N GLU A 168 -6.08 6.59 -23.84
CA GLU A 168 -6.89 7.64 -23.24
C GLU A 168 -6.01 8.83 -22.85
N GLU A 169 -6.01 9.89 -23.68
CA GLU A 169 -5.13 11.06 -23.50
C GLU A 169 -5.26 11.73 -22.13
N TRP A 170 -6.45 11.72 -21.52
CA TRP A 170 -6.69 12.27 -20.19
C TRP A 170 -5.89 11.56 -19.08
N ARG A 171 -5.40 10.34 -19.34
CA ARG A 171 -4.52 9.62 -18.40
C ARG A 171 -3.08 10.12 -18.45
N VAL A 172 -2.67 10.80 -19.50
CA VAL A 172 -1.29 11.25 -19.67
C VAL A 172 -1.16 12.68 -19.17
N VAL A 173 -0.36 12.87 -18.12
CA VAL A 173 -0.11 14.19 -17.54
C VAL A 173 1.15 14.75 -18.17
N TRP A 174 0.97 15.66 -19.13
CA TRP A 174 2.08 16.34 -19.80
C TRP A 174 2.59 17.54 -19.02
N ASP A 175 1.68 18.24 -18.35
CA ASP A 175 1.96 19.41 -17.52
C ASP A 175 1.19 19.31 -16.20
N THR A 176 1.91 19.40 -15.08
CA THR A 176 1.31 19.31 -13.76
C THR A 176 0.52 20.54 -13.35
N ALA A 177 0.68 21.67 -14.05
CA ALA A 177 -0.20 22.83 -13.89
C ALA A 177 -1.65 22.56 -14.34
N GLN A 178 -1.89 21.43 -15.01
CA GLN A 178 -3.24 20.99 -15.40
C GLN A 178 -3.95 20.22 -14.29
N LEU A 179 -3.32 20.04 -13.13
CA LEU A 179 -3.86 19.23 -12.03
C LEU A 179 -4.65 20.10 -11.07
N LYS A 180 -5.62 19.49 -10.38
CA LYS A 180 -6.49 20.23 -9.44
C LYS A 180 -5.65 20.91 -8.34
N PRO A 181 -6.06 22.13 -7.89
CA PRO A 181 -5.43 22.82 -6.78
C PRO A 181 -5.31 21.90 -5.55
N GLY A 182 -4.12 21.84 -4.95
CA GLY A 182 -3.81 20.98 -3.80
C GLY A 182 -3.19 19.61 -4.17
N LEU A 183 -3.45 19.10 -5.38
CA LEU A 183 -2.74 17.94 -5.93
C LEU A 183 -1.38 18.37 -6.47
N GLU A 184 -1.28 19.57 -7.05
CA GLU A 184 -0.04 20.18 -7.52
C GLU A 184 1.06 20.23 -6.46
N LYS A 185 0.73 20.58 -5.20
CA LYS A 185 1.72 20.65 -4.11
C LYS A 185 2.24 19.27 -3.72
N ALA A 186 1.36 18.27 -3.68
CA ALA A 186 1.76 16.89 -3.38
C ALA A 186 2.56 16.27 -4.52
N LEU A 187 2.16 16.57 -5.76
CA LEU A 187 2.86 16.15 -6.97
C LEU A 187 4.12 16.96 -7.27
N SER A 188 4.32 18.15 -6.72
CA SER A 188 5.53 18.95 -6.95
C SER A 188 6.81 18.22 -6.52
N ILE A 189 6.73 17.45 -5.42
CA ILE A 189 7.82 16.59 -4.94
C ILE A 189 8.08 15.46 -5.95
N LEU A 190 7.02 14.91 -6.53
CA LEU A 190 7.09 13.87 -7.55
C LEU A 190 7.65 14.40 -8.87
N VAL A 191 7.19 15.56 -9.35
CA VAL A 191 7.68 16.25 -10.54
C VAL A 191 9.16 16.52 -10.43
N ARG A 192 9.61 17.01 -9.27
CA ARG A 192 11.04 17.23 -9.02
C ARG A 192 11.85 15.94 -9.14
N LEU A 193 11.28 14.81 -8.74
CA LEU A 193 11.93 13.50 -8.85
C LEU A 193 11.89 12.96 -10.28
N ALA A 194 10.79 13.19 -11.01
CA ALA A 194 10.53 12.76 -12.39
C ALA A 194 11.02 13.76 -13.45
N SER A 195 11.74 14.81 -13.05
CA SER A 195 12.05 15.96 -13.90
C SER A 195 12.74 15.67 -15.24
N PRO A 196 13.46 14.55 -15.48
CA PRO A 196 14.00 14.27 -16.81
C PRO A 196 13.09 13.42 -17.73
N THR A 197 11.93 12.92 -17.28
CA THR A 197 11.07 12.00 -18.06
C THR A 197 9.84 12.70 -18.66
N ARG A 198 9.54 12.45 -19.95
CA ARG A 198 8.34 12.96 -20.66
C ARG A 198 7.54 11.79 -21.26
N PRO A 199 6.22 11.70 -21.01
CA PRO A 199 5.42 12.49 -20.07
C PRO A 199 5.88 12.25 -18.62
N PRO A 200 5.77 13.25 -17.72
CA PRO A 200 6.23 13.09 -16.34
C PRO A 200 5.41 12.04 -15.58
N PHE A 201 4.10 11.90 -15.84
CA PHE A 201 3.23 10.92 -15.16
C PHE A 201 2.15 10.33 -16.06
N VAL A 202 1.75 9.09 -15.75
CA VAL A 202 0.56 8.43 -16.26
C VAL A 202 -0.37 8.08 -15.10
N ARG A 203 -1.67 8.32 -15.30
CA ARG A 203 -2.74 8.10 -14.32
C ARG A 203 -3.43 6.74 -14.52
N PHE A 204 -3.55 5.99 -13.44
CA PHE A 204 -4.32 4.75 -13.34
C PHE A 204 -5.34 4.85 -12.19
N THR A 205 -6.51 4.25 -12.38
CA THR A 205 -7.57 4.25 -11.35
C THR A 205 -7.72 2.88 -10.71
N LEU A 206 -7.08 1.83 -11.22
CA LEU A 206 -7.24 0.46 -10.71
C LEU A 206 -8.71 -0.01 -10.69
N GLY A 207 -9.57 0.56 -11.53
CA GLY A 207 -10.99 0.23 -11.51
C GLY A 207 -11.74 0.66 -10.25
N THR A 208 -11.18 1.56 -9.44
CA THR A 208 -11.84 2.13 -8.26
C THR A 208 -13.00 3.03 -8.64
N TYR A 209 -13.99 3.09 -7.75
CA TYR A 209 -15.14 4.00 -7.89
C TYR A 209 -14.84 5.40 -7.37
N ASP A 210 -13.87 5.55 -6.45
CA ASP A 210 -13.46 6.85 -5.95
C ASP A 210 -12.44 7.53 -6.89
N PRO A 211 -12.77 8.68 -7.49
CA PRO A 211 -11.83 9.45 -8.31
C PRO A 211 -10.59 9.96 -7.55
N LEU A 212 -10.51 9.81 -6.22
CA LEU A 212 -9.35 10.11 -5.38
C LEU A 212 -8.42 8.90 -5.18
N GLU A 213 -8.80 7.69 -5.60
CA GLU A 213 -7.96 6.49 -5.54
C GLU A 213 -7.15 6.34 -6.83
N ILE A 214 -6.39 7.39 -7.15
CA ILE A 214 -5.55 7.45 -8.34
C ILE A 214 -4.12 7.04 -8.00
N ILE A 215 -3.52 6.25 -8.88
CA ILE A 215 -2.06 6.07 -8.93
C ILE A 215 -1.48 6.92 -10.06
N TYR A 216 -0.60 7.86 -9.70
CA TYR A 216 0.29 8.52 -10.67
C TYR A 216 1.60 7.76 -10.73
N VAL A 217 2.01 7.43 -11.95
CA VAL A 217 3.13 6.53 -12.20
C VAL A 217 4.16 7.23 -13.07
N SER A 218 5.41 7.21 -12.63
CA SER A 218 6.55 7.68 -13.41
C SER A 218 7.65 6.62 -13.40
N SER A 219 8.13 6.25 -14.59
CA SER A 219 9.28 5.35 -14.76
C SER A 219 10.54 6.21 -14.83
N ILE A 220 11.40 6.12 -13.81
CA ILE A 220 12.62 6.92 -13.67
C ILE A 220 13.82 5.97 -13.65
N GLY A 221 14.33 5.65 -14.85
CA GLY A 221 15.37 4.64 -15.00
C GLY A 221 14.89 3.25 -14.55
N GLY A 222 15.69 2.55 -13.72
CA GLY A 222 15.32 1.24 -13.16
C GLY A 222 14.31 1.27 -12.00
N MET A 223 13.85 2.47 -11.60
CA MET A 223 12.92 2.67 -10.49
C MET A 223 11.58 3.20 -11.01
N VAL A 224 10.51 2.83 -10.32
CA VAL A 224 9.16 3.36 -10.56
C VAL A 224 8.72 4.14 -9.33
N VAL A 225 8.15 5.31 -9.58
CA VAL A 225 7.55 6.14 -8.54
C VAL A 225 6.03 6.06 -8.68
N LEU A 226 5.39 5.62 -7.60
CA LEU A 226 3.95 5.51 -7.48
C LEU A 226 3.48 6.54 -6.48
N PHE A 227 2.45 7.29 -6.84
CA PHE A 227 1.80 8.22 -5.93
C PHE A 227 0.34 7.86 -5.80
N PHE A 228 -0.03 7.49 -4.58
CA PHE A 228 -1.37 7.11 -4.20
C PHE A 228 -2.05 8.33 -3.61
N VAL A 229 -3.11 8.81 -4.28
CA VAL A 229 -3.79 10.05 -3.89
C VAL A 229 -4.63 9.89 -2.61
N ALA A 230 -5.10 8.67 -2.31
CA ALA A 230 -5.95 8.38 -1.17
C ALA A 230 -5.33 8.84 0.18
N TRP A 231 -6.20 9.37 1.04
CA TRP A 231 -6.04 9.82 2.44
C TRP A 231 -4.69 10.44 2.85
N ALA A 232 -3.59 9.68 2.87
CA ALA A 232 -2.25 10.17 3.23
C ALA A 232 -1.38 10.70 2.08
N LYS A 233 -1.83 10.63 0.81
CA LYS A 233 -1.03 11.09 -0.35
C LYS A 233 0.37 10.46 -0.35
N ILE A 234 0.40 9.12 -0.21
CA ILE A 234 1.64 8.37 -0.03
C ILE A 234 2.40 8.30 -1.34
N THR A 235 3.68 8.69 -1.30
CA THR A 235 4.61 8.49 -2.42
C THR A 235 5.50 7.29 -2.15
N VAL A 236 5.54 6.35 -3.08
CA VAL A 236 6.31 5.12 -3.01
C VAL A 236 7.35 5.07 -4.13
N LYS A 237 8.58 4.70 -3.79
CA LYS A 237 9.65 4.37 -4.73
C LYS A 237 9.90 2.87 -4.67
N VAL A 238 9.70 2.20 -5.79
CA VAL A 238 9.85 0.73 -5.91
C VAL A 238 10.73 0.41 -7.12
N SER A 239 11.48 -0.68 -7.08
CA SER A 239 12.22 -1.11 -8.28
C SER A 239 11.26 -1.60 -9.36
N LYS A 240 11.61 -1.41 -10.63
CA LYS A 240 10.80 -1.90 -11.77
C LYS A 240 10.50 -3.39 -11.63
N GLY A 241 11.49 -4.21 -11.28
CA GLY A 241 11.33 -5.66 -11.12
C GLY A 241 10.35 -6.04 -10.00
N VAL A 242 10.40 -5.34 -8.86
CA VAL A 242 9.47 -5.58 -7.74
C VAL A 242 8.04 -5.22 -8.14
N LEU A 243 7.84 -4.07 -8.80
CA LEU A 243 6.50 -3.68 -9.26
C LEU A 243 5.94 -4.65 -10.30
N LEU A 244 6.73 -5.04 -11.30
CA LEU A 244 6.27 -5.97 -12.33
C LEU A 244 5.84 -7.31 -11.75
N LYS A 245 6.63 -7.86 -10.82
CA LYS A 245 6.26 -9.09 -10.10
C LYS A 245 4.94 -8.93 -9.34
N ALA A 246 4.76 -7.80 -8.64
CA ALA A 246 3.53 -7.52 -7.90
C ALA A 246 2.30 -7.42 -8.83
N LEU A 247 2.47 -6.80 -10.01
CA LEU A 247 1.41 -6.69 -11.01
C LEU A 247 1.08 -8.06 -11.63
N ASP A 248 2.08 -8.89 -11.91
CA ASP A 248 1.86 -10.25 -12.44
C ASP A 248 1.04 -11.10 -11.49
N GLU A 249 1.42 -11.12 -10.20
CA GLU A 249 0.68 -11.85 -9.17
C GLU A 249 -0.75 -11.32 -9.04
N ALA A 250 -0.94 -10.00 -9.07
CA ALA A 250 -2.26 -9.37 -8.98
C ALA A 250 -3.16 -9.72 -10.17
N ILE A 251 -2.62 -9.65 -11.41
CA ILE A 251 -3.35 -9.99 -12.64
C ILE A 251 -3.77 -11.46 -12.60
N ILE A 252 -2.84 -12.38 -12.28
CA ILE A 252 -3.14 -13.83 -12.22
C ILE A 252 -4.25 -14.11 -11.19
N ASN A 253 -4.17 -13.50 -10.00
CA ASN A 253 -5.17 -13.71 -8.97
C ASN A 253 -6.55 -13.17 -9.38
N ALA A 254 -6.60 -11.97 -9.97
CA ALA A 254 -7.84 -11.36 -10.42
C ALA A 254 -8.46 -12.09 -11.62
N GLU A 255 -7.65 -12.56 -12.57
CA GLU A 255 -8.13 -13.37 -13.70
C GLU A 255 -8.71 -14.71 -13.27
N ARG A 256 -8.06 -15.41 -12.32
CA ARG A 256 -8.60 -16.64 -11.72
C ARG A 256 -9.96 -16.41 -11.05
N GLU A 257 -10.10 -15.28 -10.36
CA GLU A 257 -11.37 -14.92 -9.74
C GLU A 257 -12.45 -14.62 -10.78
N LEU A 258 -12.10 -13.90 -11.85
CA LEU A 258 -13.01 -13.62 -12.95
C LEU A 258 -13.44 -14.90 -13.70
N GLU A 259 -12.56 -15.89 -13.82
CA GLU A 259 -12.91 -17.21 -14.37
C GLU A 259 -13.86 -17.98 -13.46
N ARG A 260 -13.65 -17.94 -12.14
CA ARG A 260 -14.54 -18.56 -11.15
C ARG A 260 -15.97 -18.02 -11.25
N LEU A 261 -16.15 -16.72 -11.44
CA LEU A 261 -17.47 -16.09 -11.59
C LEU A 261 -18.22 -16.50 -12.88
N LYS A 262 -17.52 -17.05 -13.87
CA LYS A 262 -18.11 -17.50 -15.14
C LYS A 262 -18.47 -18.99 -15.15
N ALA A 263 -17.96 -19.75 -14.16
CA ALA A 263 -18.15 -21.19 -14.03
C ALA A 263 -19.39 -21.51 -13.20
#